data_AF-A0A1I2S5H8-F1
#
_entry.id   AF-A0A1I2S5H8-F1
#
_cell.length_a   1.000
_cell.length_b   1.000
_cell.length_c   1.000
_cell.angle_alpha   90.00
_cell.angle_beta   90.00
_cell.angle_gamma   90.00
#
_symmetry.space_group_name_H-M   'P 1'
#
loop_
_entity.id
_entity.type
_entity.pdbx_description
1 polymer ?
#
loop_
_entity_poly.entity_id
_entity_poly.type
_entity_poly.pdbx_seq_one_letter_code
_entity_poly.pdbx_strand_id
1 'polypeptide(L)'
;MTNYTKTMELRYQDIPTGWAICFLSGCARQEECLRHKAGLAVPETVLTAPAVTPQAMKGGTCQLFKKAEIVHTAAGFGNIFKEVKQRHAAAMRAELVKYLGGNGTYYRYQHGERTLMPEQQEWIRRLFRRYGYIEEVEFDAYCDKFRFYDK
;
A
#
# COMPACT_ATOMS: atom_id res chain seq x y z
N MET A 1 32.43 6.90 0.50
CA MET A 1 31.07 7.08 1.04
C MET A 1 30.17 6.05 0.36
N THR A 2 30.02 4.88 0.95
CA THR A 2 29.13 3.84 0.43
C THR A 2 27.72 4.25 0.79
N ASN A 3 26.98 4.83 -0.15
CA ASN A 3 25.55 5.06 0.01
C ASN A 3 24.88 3.69 0.12
N TYR A 4 24.66 3.24 1.35
CA TYR A 4 23.91 2.03 1.63
C TYR A 4 22.43 2.37 1.41
N THR A 5 22.01 2.44 0.14
CA THR A 5 20.58 2.38 -0.19
C THR A 5 20.11 1.01 0.25
N LYS A 6 19.54 0.94 1.46
CA LYS A 6 18.87 -0.26 1.95
C LYS A 6 17.66 -0.49 1.05
N THR A 7 17.86 -1.23 -0.02
CA THR A 7 16.78 -1.64 -0.93
C THR A 7 15.85 -2.53 -0.13
N MET A 8 14.62 -2.10 0.09
CA MET A 8 13.60 -2.93 0.72
C MET A 8 13.43 -4.20 -0.12
N GLU A 9 13.55 -5.36 0.52
CA GLU A 9 13.29 -6.65 -0.13
C GLU A 9 11.80 -6.96 -0.08
N LEU A 10 11.24 -7.42 -1.21
CA LEU A 10 9.87 -7.87 -1.28
C LEU A 10 9.81 -9.33 -0.80
N ARG A 11 9.00 -9.63 0.21
CA ARG A 11 8.76 -11.00 0.66
C ARG A 11 7.49 -11.56 0.01
N TYR A 12 7.43 -12.87 -0.19
CA TYR A 12 6.26 -13.53 -0.79
C TYR A 12 4.94 -13.20 -0.07
N GLN A 13 4.97 -13.18 1.27
CA GLN A 13 3.82 -12.88 2.13
C GLN A 13 3.28 -11.44 1.98
N ASP A 14 4.07 -10.52 1.41
CA ASP A 14 3.67 -9.15 1.17
C ASP A 14 2.96 -8.99 -0.19
N ILE A 15 2.96 -10.03 -1.04
CA ILE A 15 2.30 -10.03 -2.35
C ILE A 15 0.80 -10.27 -2.15
N PRO A 16 -0.08 -9.42 -2.70
CA PRO A 16 -1.52 -9.63 -2.59
C PRO A 16 -1.96 -10.95 -3.24
N THR A 17 -2.85 -11.67 -2.57
CA THR A 17 -3.42 -12.93 -3.08
C THR A 17 -4.01 -12.72 -4.49
N GLY A 18 -3.62 -13.59 -5.42
CA GLY A 18 -4.09 -13.54 -6.81
C GLY A 18 -3.40 -12.50 -7.69
N TRP A 19 -2.44 -11.72 -7.17
CA TRP A 19 -1.71 -10.74 -7.98
C TRP A 19 -0.70 -11.42 -8.90
N ALA A 20 -0.77 -11.12 -10.20
CA ALA A 20 0.06 -11.79 -11.19
C ALA A 20 1.55 -11.44 -11.07
N ILE A 21 2.40 -12.44 -10.89
CA ILE A 21 3.87 -12.31 -10.86
C ILE A 21 4.47 -12.48 -12.25
N CYS A 22 5.77 -12.21 -12.42
CA CYS A 22 6.44 -12.32 -13.72
C CYS A 22 7.78 -13.03 -13.62
N PHE A 23 7.97 -14.02 -14.50
CA PHE A 23 9.22 -14.80 -14.65
C PHE A 23 9.83 -14.63 -16.05
N LEU A 24 9.37 -13.65 -16.83
CA LEU A 24 9.85 -13.45 -18.20
C LEU A 24 11.32 -13.02 -18.19
N SER A 25 12.19 -13.87 -18.70
CA SER A 25 13.61 -13.59 -18.86
C SER A 25 13.84 -12.59 -19.99
N GLY A 26 14.92 -11.78 -19.87
CA GLY A 26 15.33 -10.84 -20.91
C GLY A 26 14.44 -9.60 -21.04
N CYS A 27 13.55 -9.34 -20.08
CA CYS A 27 12.79 -8.09 -20.04
C CYS A 27 13.72 -6.93 -19.67
N ALA A 28 13.86 -5.94 -20.56
CA ALA A 28 14.74 -4.78 -20.36
C ALA A 28 14.43 -3.96 -19.09
N ARG A 29 13.24 -4.11 -18.50
CA ARG A 29 12.79 -3.38 -17.30
C ARG A 29 12.67 -4.26 -16.05
N GLN A 30 13.25 -5.46 -16.06
CA GLN A 30 13.09 -6.43 -14.97
C GLN A 30 13.51 -5.89 -13.60
N GLU A 31 14.59 -5.11 -13.54
CA GLU A 31 15.14 -4.57 -12.28
C GLU A 31 14.22 -3.55 -11.60
N GLU A 32 13.46 -2.80 -12.40
CA GLU A 32 12.50 -1.79 -11.94
C GLU A 32 11.08 -2.36 -11.81
N CYS A 33 10.84 -3.61 -12.22
CA CYS A 33 9.50 -4.17 -12.32
C CYS A 33 9.09 -4.90 -11.03
N LEU A 34 8.03 -4.42 -10.38
CA LEU A 34 7.47 -5.05 -9.18
C LEU A 34 6.99 -6.48 -9.44
N ARG A 35 6.45 -6.78 -10.64
CA ARG A 35 6.03 -8.14 -11.00
C ARG A 35 7.20 -9.11 -11.08
N HIS A 36 8.35 -8.64 -11.58
CA HIS A 36 9.56 -9.45 -11.65
C HIS A 36 10.15 -9.67 -10.26
N LYS A 37 10.24 -8.61 -9.44
CA LYS A 37 10.63 -8.74 -8.01
C LYS A 37 9.72 -9.72 -7.26
N ALA A 38 8.41 -9.69 -7.52
CA ALA A 38 7.46 -10.61 -6.93
C ALA A 38 7.68 -12.06 -7.38
N GLY A 39 8.08 -12.28 -8.64
CA GLY A 39 8.50 -13.59 -9.13
C GLY A 39 9.74 -14.14 -8.41
N LEU A 40 10.75 -13.29 -8.20
CA LEU A 40 11.98 -13.67 -7.48
C LEU A 40 11.73 -13.98 -5.99
N ALA A 41 10.67 -13.42 -5.40
CA ALA A 41 10.32 -13.66 -4.01
C ALA A 41 9.57 -14.99 -3.78
N VAL A 42 9.13 -15.68 -4.84
CA VAL A 42 8.37 -16.93 -4.72
C VAL A 42 9.28 -18.05 -4.19
N PRO A 43 8.92 -18.71 -3.07
CA PRO A 43 9.71 -19.83 -2.55
C PRO A 43 9.49 -21.10 -3.39
N GLU A 44 10.47 -22.00 -3.38
CA GLU A 44 10.43 -23.27 -4.13
C GLU A 44 9.23 -24.17 -3.77
N THR A 45 8.65 -23.98 -2.58
CA THR A 45 7.47 -24.72 -2.12
C THR A 45 6.17 -24.30 -2.82
N VAL A 46 6.15 -23.16 -3.51
CA VAL A 46 4.98 -22.67 -4.24
C VAL A 46 5.03 -23.18 -5.69
N LEU A 47 4.17 -24.14 -5.98
CA LEU A 47 4.13 -24.82 -7.28
C LEU A 47 3.26 -24.09 -8.33
N THR A 48 2.33 -23.24 -7.89
CA THR A 48 1.41 -22.52 -8.79
C THR A 48 1.18 -21.09 -8.32
N ALA A 49 1.12 -20.17 -9.29
CA ALA A 49 0.78 -18.77 -9.08
C ALA A 49 0.22 -18.15 -10.37
N PRO A 50 -0.65 -17.13 -10.31
CA PRO A 50 -1.01 -16.34 -11.48
C PRO A 50 0.24 -15.65 -12.05
N ALA A 51 0.52 -15.83 -13.34
CA ALA A 51 1.72 -15.29 -13.97
C ALA A 51 1.38 -14.45 -15.21
N VAL A 52 2.19 -13.42 -15.44
CA VAL A 52 2.21 -12.65 -16.68
C VAL A 52 2.67 -13.57 -17.81
N THR A 53 1.86 -13.65 -18.87
CA THR A 53 2.22 -14.42 -20.05
C THR A 53 3.17 -13.64 -20.98
N PRO A 54 3.94 -14.31 -21.84
CA PRO A 54 4.85 -13.63 -22.78
C PRO A 54 4.16 -12.62 -23.72
N GLN A 55 2.87 -12.78 -23.99
CA GLN A 55 2.07 -11.88 -24.82
C GLN A 55 1.92 -10.45 -24.25
N ALA A 56 2.31 -10.23 -22.99
CA ALA A 56 2.42 -8.89 -22.42
C ALA A 56 3.52 -8.04 -23.08
N MET A 57 4.49 -8.68 -23.74
CA MET A 57 5.52 -8.01 -24.54
C MET A 57 4.99 -7.77 -25.95
N LYS A 58 4.64 -6.51 -26.28
CA LYS A 58 4.22 -6.12 -27.64
C LYS A 58 5.08 -4.97 -28.14
N GLY A 59 5.68 -5.15 -29.32
CA GLY A 59 6.51 -4.11 -29.96
C GLY A 59 7.68 -3.63 -29.10
N GLY A 60 8.31 -4.51 -28.31
CA GLY A 60 9.42 -4.15 -27.41
C GLY A 60 9.01 -3.48 -26.09
N THR A 61 7.70 -3.27 -25.86
CA THR A 61 7.18 -2.68 -24.62
C THR A 61 6.34 -3.70 -23.83
N CYS A 62 6.47 -3.66 -22.50
CA CYS A 62 5.67 -4.51 -21.61
C CYS A 62 4.40 -3.77 -21.19
N GLN A 63 3.23 -4.25 -21.61
CA GLN A 63 1.93 -3.65 -21.30
C GLN A 63 1.53 -3.80 -19.82
N LEU A 64 2.15 -4.75 -19.11
CA LEU A 64 1.89 -5.03 -17.71
C LEU A 64 3.05 -4.57 -16.80
N PHE A 65 3.95 -3.73 -17.31
CA PHE A 65 5.01 -3.14 -16.50
C PHE A 65 4.41 -2.42 -15.29
N LYS A 66 4.89 -2.77 -14.10
CA LYS A 66 4.55 -2.11 -12.85
C LYS A 66 5.84 -1.66 -12.19
N LYS A 67 6.05 -0.36 -12.06
CA LYS A 67 7.23 0.18 -11.38
C LYS A 67 7.24 -0.29 -9.92
N ALA A 68 8.39 -0.77 -9.45
CA ALA A 68 8.62 -1.02 -8.04
C ALA A 68 8.73 0.32 -7.31
N GLU A 69 7.66 0.69 -6.62
CA GLU A 69 7.58 1.91 -5.82
C GLU A 69 7.38 1.50 -4.37
N ILE A 70 8.20 2.07 -3.49
CA ILE A 70 8.06 1.94 -2.04
C ILE A 70 7.30 3.18 -1.56
N VAL A 71 6.29 2.95 -0.73
CA VAL A 71 5.44 3.98 -0.16
C VAL A 71 5.45 3.89 1.36
N HIS A 72 5.41 5.05 1.99
CA HIS A 72 5.34 5.17 3.43
C HIS A 72 3.89 5.08 3.90
N THR A 73 3.53 3.95 4.51
CA THR A 73 2.16 3.66 4.94
C THR A 73 2.01 3.84 6.45
N ALA A 74 0.80 4.16 6.91
CA ALA A 74 0.47 4.25 8.32
C ALA A 74 -0.32 3.02 8.79
N ALA A 75 -0.01 2.48 9.96
CA ALA A 75 -0.70 1.34 10.57
C ALA A 75 -1.37 1.80 11.87
N GLY A 76 -2.69 1.68 11.93
CA GLY A 76 -3.45 2.10 13.11
C GLY A 76 -3.74 3.59 13.15
N PHE A 77 -4.88 3.93 13.75
CA PHE A 77 -5.27 5.31 14.03
C PHE A 77 -6.13 5.43 15.29
N GLY A 78 -5.93 4.53 16.26
CA GLY A 78 -6.69 4.48 17.50
C GLY A 78 -6.69 5.81 18.27
N ASN A 79 -5.61 6.59 18.15
CA ASN A 79 -5.43 7.82 18.91
C ASN A 79 -5.83 9.11 18.18
N ILE A 80 -6.17 9.07 16.88
CA ILE A 80 -6.41 10.30 16.10
C ILE A 80 -7.61 11.12 16.61
N PHE A 81 -8.52 10.51 17.38
CA PHE A 81 -9.69 11.17 17.93
C PHE A 81 -9.51 11.71 19.36
N LYS A 82 -8.33 11.57 19.97
CA LYS A 82 -8.10 11.91 21.38
C LYS A 82 -8.47 13.36 21.72
N GLU A 83 -8.07 14.31 20.88
CA GLU A 83 -8.33 15.75 21.06
C GLU A 83 -9.58 16.24 20.30
N VAL A 84 -10.34 15.32 19.68
CA VAL A 84 -11.55 15.68 18.93
C VAL A 84 -12.69 15.95 19.90
N LYS A 85 -13.32 17.13 19.78
CA LYS A 85 -14.51 17.50 20.56
C LYS A 85 -15.64 16.50 20.31
N GLN A 86 -16.29 16.06 21.37
CA GLN A 86 -17.37 15.07 21.33
C GLN A 86 -18.47 15.41 20.31
N ARG A 87 -18.82 16.69 20.18
CA ARG A 87 -19.82 17.16 19.20
C ARG A 87 -19.45 16.91 17.72
N HIS A 88 -18.17 16.74 17.39
CA HIS A 88 -17.70 16.46 16.02
C HIS A 88 -17.42 14.96 15.80
N ALA A 89 -17.11 14.21 16.86
CA ALA A 89 -16.57 12.85 16.77
C ALA A 89 -17.46 11.89 15.96
N ALA A 90 -18.77 11.89 16.21
CA ALA A 90 -19.70 11.01 15.50
C ALA A 90 -19.76 11.30 13.98
N ALA A 91 -19.80 12.58 13.59
CA ALA A 91 -19.86 12.99 12.19
C ALA A 91 -18.56 12.66 11.44
N MET A 92 -17.41 13.01 12.02
CA MET A 92 -16.11 12.69 11.47
C MET A 92 -15.88 11.18 11.34
N ARG A 93 -16.30 10.40 12.35
CA ARG A 93 -16.23 8.93 12.30
C ARG A 93 -17.09 8.38 11.16
N ALA A 94 -18.30 8.90 10.97
CA ALA A 94 -19.16 8.47 9.87
C ALA A 94 -18.54 8.75 8.49
N GLU A 95 -17.93 9.93 8.31
CA GLU A 95 -17.18 10.25 7.07
C GLU A 95 -16.00 9.30 6.85
N LEU A 96 -15.22 9.01 7.89
CA LEU A 96 -14.08 8.11 7.81
C LEU A 96 -14.50 6.66 7.52
N VAL A 97 -15.57 6.18 8.16
CA VAL A 97 -16.16 4.86 7.89
C VAL A 97 -16.63 4.77 6.45
N LYS A 98 -17.32 5.80 5.93
CA LYS A 98 -17.75 5.84 4.53
C LYS A 98 -16.56 5.80 3.57
N TYR A 99 -15.54 6.61 3.83
CA TYR A 99 -14.33 6.66 3.00
C TYR A 99 -13.56 5.35 2.97
N LEU A 100 -13.43 4.67 4.12
CA LEU A 100 -12.72 3.40 4.24
C LEU A 100 -13.55 2.19 3.80
N GLY A 101 -14.79 2.38 3.34
CA GLY A 101 -15.63 1.31 2.81
C GLY A 101 -16.36 0.48 3.87
N GLY A 102 -16.80 1.12 4.96
CA GLY A 102 -17.70 0.55 5.96
C GLY A 102 -17.05 0.17 7.30
N ASN A 103 -17.90 -0.18 8.29
CA ASN A 103 -17.48 -0.37 9.69
C ASN A 103 -16.42 -1.47 9.86
N GLY A 104 -16.60 -2.63 9.22
CA GLY A 104 -15.62 -3.72 9.34
C GLY A 104 -14.25 -3.33 8.79
N THR A 105 -14.20 -2.61 7.67
CA THR A 105 -12.93 -2.14 7.11
C THR A 105 -12.30 -1.03 7.95
N TYR A 106 -13.12 -0.13 8.48
CA TYR A 106 -12.68 0.91 9.41
C TYR A 106 -11.89 0.33 10.59
N TYR A 107 -12.42 -0.67 11.30
CA TYR A 107 -11.74 -1.24 12.46
C TYR A 107 -10.44 -1.97 12.09
N ARG A 108 -10.39 -2.64 10.93
CA ARG A 108 -9.15 -3.25 10.44
C ARG A 108 -8.04 -2.23 10.18
N TYR A 109 -8.38 -1.04 9.66
CA TYR A 109 -7.39 0.03 9.56
C TYR A 109 -7.08 0.63 10.94
N GLN A 110 -8.08 0.83 11.80
CA GLN A 110 -7.90 1.39 13.14
C GLN A 110 -6.94 0.55 13.99
N HIS A 111 -7.00 -0.79 13.88
CA HIS A 111 -6.12 -1.71 14.59
C HIS A 111 -4.81 -2.03 13.83
N GLY A 112 -4.59 -1.42 12.66
CA GLY A 112 -3.36 -1.63 11.87
C GLY A 112 -3.28 -2.94 11.10
N GLU A 113 -4.33 -3.77 11.07
CA GLU A 113 -4.43 -4.96 10.21
C GLU A 113 -4.36 -4.58 8.72
N ARG A 114 -4.85 -3.38 8.38
CA ARG A 114 -4.65 -2.73 7.09
C ARG A 114 -3.90 -1.42 7.30
N THR A 115 -3.05 -1.09 6.33
CA THR A 115 -2.24 0.13 6.36
C THR A 115 -2.79 1.17 5.40
N LEU A 116 -2.85 2.42 5.85
CA LEU A 116 -3.28 3.57 5.07
C LEU A 116 -2.19 3.98 4.09
N MET A 117 -2.54 4.03 2.81
CA MET A 117 -1.73 4.62 1.75
C MET A 117 -1.54 6.13 1.97
N PRO A 118 -0.48 6.75 1.43
CA PRO A 118 -0.23 8.19 1.58
C PRO A 118 -1.44 9.06 1.24
N GLU A 119 -2.21 8.70 0.20
CA GLU A 119 -3.39 9.42 -0.24
C GLU A 119 -4.53 9.32 0.77
N GLN A 120 -4.66 8.18 1.45
CA GLN A 120 -5.63 7.97 2.52
C GLN A 120 -5.24 8.74 3.78
N GLN A 121 -3.96 8.74 4.13
CA GLN A 121 -3.45 9.54 5.25
C GLN A 121 -3.73 11.03 5.03
N GLU A 122 -3.44 11.53 3.82
CA GLU A 122 -3.70 12.92 3.47
C GLU A 122 -5.20 13.23 3.41
N TRP A 123 -6.04 12.30 2.94
CA TRP A 123 -7.49 12.46 3.01
C TRP A 123 -7.97 12.61 4.46
N ILE A 124 -7.44 11.82 5.39
CA ILE A 124 -7.75 11.91 6.83
C ILE A 124 -7.28 13.26 7.39
N ARG A 125 -6.05 13.70 7.09
CA ARG A 125 -5.55 15.03 7.49
C ARG A 125 -6.45 16.15 6.98
N ARG A 126 -6.96 16.05 5.74
CA ARG A 126 -7.95 17.00 5.20
C ARG A 126 -9.28 16.96 5.94
N LEU A 127 -9.76 15.78 6.32
CA LEU A 127 -10.98 15.65 7.13
C LEU A 127 -10.83 16.42 8.45
N PHE A 128 -9.72 16.25 9.16
CA PHE A 128 -9.45 16.96 10.42
C PHE A 128 -9.43 18.48 10.23
N ARG A 129 -8.72 18.96 9.20
CA ARG A 129 -8.67 20.39 8.85
C ARG A 129 -10.04 20.98 8.56
N ARG A 130 -10.94 20.26 7.87
CA ARG A 130 -12.32 20.73 7.61
C ARG A 130 -13.12 21.00 8.88
N TYR A 131 -12.83 20.28 9.96
CA TYR A 131 -13.49 20.46 11.26
C TYR A 131 -12.75 21.44 12.20
N GLY A 132 -11.71 22.12 11.69
CA GLY A 132 -10.94 23.11 12.44
C GLY A 132 -9.82 22.54 13.31
N TYR A 133 -9.46 21.26 13.14
CA TYR A 133 -8.29 20.67 13.79
C TYR A 133 -7.07 20.88 12.89
N ILE A 134 -6.22 21.84 13.27
CA ILE A 134 -5.05 22.26 12.49
C ILE A 134 -3.75 21.57 12.89
N GLU A 135 -3.74 20.93 14.07
CA GLU A 135 -2.63 20.09 14.52
C GLU A 135 -2.41 18.91 13.57
N GLU A 136 -1.17 18.45 13.50
CA GLU A 136 -0.83 17.31 12.65
C GLU A 136 -1.50 16.02 13.15
N VAL A 137 -2.14 15.29 12.24
CA VAL A 137 -2.68 13.96 12.56
C VAL A 137 -1.53 12.96 12.52
N GLU A 138 -1.11 12.53 13.69
CA GLU A 138 -0.17 11.42 13.87
C GLU A 138 -0.91 10.08 13.93
N PHE A 139 -0.39 9.09 13.19
CA PHE A 139 -0.91 7.72 13.19
C PHE A 139 -0.15 6.86 14.20
N ASP A 140 -0.71 5.71 14.57
CA ASP A 140 -0.16 4.90 15.68
C ASP A 140 1.22 4.31 15.34
N ALA A 141 1.45 3.95 14.09
CA ALA A 141 2.73 3.44 13.59
C ALA A 141 2.87 3.67 12.07
N TYR A 142 4.09 3.49 11.57
CA TYR A 142 4.41 3.64 10.14
C TYR A 142 5.27 2.49 9.64
N CYS A 143 5.10 2.12 8.36
CA CYS A 143 5.94 1.14 7.70
C CYS A 143 5.98 1.35 6.19
N ASP A 144 7.11 1.00 5.59
CA ASP A 144 7.30 1.06 4.14
C ASP A 144 6.77 -0.22 3.47
N LYS A 145 6.07 -0.06 2.35
CA LYS A 145 5.50 -1.16 1.57
C LYS A 145 5.64 -0.92 0.07
N PHE A 146 5.65 -1.98 -0.72
CA PHE A 146 5.53 -1.86 -2.17
C PHE A 146 4.10 -1.48 -2.61
N ARG A 147 3.98 -0.53 -3.53
CA ARG A 147 2.68 -0.13 -4.12
C ARG A 147 2.24 -1.11 -5.20
N PHE A 148 1.36 -2.05 -4.85
CA PHE A 148 0.79 -3.00 -5.80
C PHE A 148 -0.35 -2.44 -6.68
N TYR A 149 -1.04 -1.39 -6.21
CA TYR A 149 -2.22 -0.81 -6.87
C TYR A 149 -2.12 0.73 -6.90
N ASP A 150 -2.56 1.36 -7.99
CA ASP A 150 -2.49 2.82 -8.22
C ASP A 150 -3.74 3.58 -7.75
N LYS A 151 -4.46 3.06 -6.74
CA LYS A 151 -5.71 3.67 -6.28
C LYS A 151 -5.51 4.99 -5.55
#